data_AF-A0A5K0XUF6-F1
#
_entry.id   AF-A0A5K0XUF6-F1
#
_cell.length_a   1.000
_cell.length_b   1.000
_cell.length_c   1.000
_cell.angle_alpha   90.00
_cell.angle_beta   90.00
_cell.angle_gamma   90.00
#
_symmetry.space_group_name_H-M   'P 1'
#
loop_
_entity.id
_entity.type
_entity.pdbx_description
1 polymer ?
#
loop_
_entity_poly.entity_id
_entity_poly.type
_entity_poly.pdbx_seq_one_letter_code
_entity_poly.pdbx_strand_id
1 'polypeptide(L)' 'FARLYPLDQKDLSPALRPIDFGLPVPAPIEAESSARDYTPPQYLTLLFTDLGVLTPSVVSDELIQLYL' A
#
# COMPACT_ATOMS: atom_id res chain seq x y z
N PHE A 1 -4.47 6.53 9.46
CA PHE A 1 -3.90 5.20 9.77
C PHE A 1 -4.96 4.11 9.58
N ALA A 2 -4.55 2.87 9.27
CA ALA A 2 -5.46 1.74 9.02
C ALA A 2 -4.92 0.47 9.69
N ARG A 3 -5.82 -0.42 10.15
CA ARG A 3 -5.46 -1.73 10.73
C ARG A 3 -5.19 -2.77 9.64
N LEU A 4 -4.20 -2.50 8.79
CA LEU A 4 -3.77 -3.38 7.70
C LEU A 4 -2.27 -3.60 7.82
N TYR A 5 -1.84 -4.87 7.80
CA TYR A 5 -0.44 -5.27 7.94
C TYR A 5 -0.06 -6.28 6.84
N PRO A 6 -0.14 -5.90 5.55
CA PRO A 6 0.31 -6.77 4.46
C PRO A 6 1.81 -7.06 4.58
N LEU A 7 2.21 -8.30 4.36
CA LEU A 7 3.62 -8.70 4.32
C LEU A 7 4.15 -8.63 2.89
N ASP A 8 3.30 -8.98 1.92
CA ASP A 8 3.60 -8.94 0.50
C ASP A 8 2.44 -8.33 -0.33
N GLN A 9 2.69 -8.03 -1.61
CA GLN A 9 1.70 -7.49 -2.55
C GLN A 9 0.41 -8.32 -2.63
N LYS A 10 0.51 -9.65 -2.51
CA LYS A 10 -0.62 -10.59 -2.59
C LYS A 10 -1.60 -10.48 -1.41
N ASP A 11 -1.17 -9.85 -0.32
CA ASP A 11 -2.01 -9.70 0.88
C ASP A 11 -2.99 -8.53 0.73
N LEU A 12 -2.84 -7.72 -0.33
CA LEU A 12 -3.80 -6.68 -0.70
C LEU A 12 -4.94 -7.26 -1.52
N SER A 13 -6.18 -6.94 -1.12
CA SER A 13 -7.32 -7.16 -1.99
C SER A 13 -7.21 -6.28 -3.25
N PRO A 14 -7.65 -6.80 -4.42
CA PRO A 14 -7.67 -6.02 -5.66
C PRO A 14 -8.33 -4.66 -5.43
N ALA A 15 -7.80 -3.62 -6.10
CA ALA A 15 -8.42 -2.30 -6.04
C ALA A 15 -9.88 -2.36 -6.50
N LEU A 16 -10.76 -1.61 -5.82
CA LEU A 16 -12.18 -1.53 -6.19
C LEU A 16 -12.40 -0.98 -7.60
N ARG A 17 -11.45 -0.18 -8.09
CA ARG A 17 -11.44 0.39 -9.44
C ARG A 17 -10.13 -0.01 -10.11
N PRO A 18 -10.15 -0.92 -11.09
CA PRO A 18 -8.96 -1.22 -11.88
C PRO A 18 -8.60 -0.04 -12.80
N ILE A 19 -7.33 0.05 -13.17
CA ILE A 19 -6.82 1.00 -14.16
C ILE A 19 -7.14 0.43 -15.55
N ASP A 20 -7.88 1.21 -16.34
CA ASP A 20 -8.02 0.98 -17.77
C ASP A 20 -6.92 1.74 -18.51
N PHE A 21 -5.99 1.00 -19.12
CA PHE A 21 -4.90 1.57 -19.89
C PHE A 21 -5.33 2.07 -21.28
N GLY A 22 -6.59 1.84 -21.68
CA GLY A 22 -7.12 2.27 -22.98
C GLY A 22 -6.46 1.60 -24.19
N LEU A 23 -5.66 0.56 -23.93
CA LEU A 23 -4.89 -0.17 -24.94
C LEU A 23 -5.29 -1.65 -24.89
N PRO A 24 -5.51 -2.29 -26.06
CA PRO A 24 -5.78 -3.72 -26.10
C PRO A 24 -4.55 -4.49 -25.63
N VAL A 25 -4.71 -5.29 -24.58
CA VAL A 25 -3.67 -6.22 -24.11
C VAL A 25 -3.66 -7.43 -25.05
N PRO A 26 -2.52 -7.74 -25.71
CA PRO A 26 -2.45 -8.88 -26.61
C PRO A 26 -2.56 -10.20 -25.84
N ALA A 27 -3.42 -11.11 -26.30
CA ALA A 27 -3.48 -12.46 -25.74
C ALA A 27 -2.14 -13.22 -25.98
N PRO A 28 -1.65 -14.03 -25.02
CA PRO A 28 -2.28 -14.49 -23.77
C PRO A 28 -1.88 -13.67 -22.52
N ILE A 29 -1.44 -12.42 -22.69
CA ILE A 29 -0.88 -11.62 -21.58
C ILE A 29 -1.99 -11.17 -20.65
N GLU A 30 -1.84 -11.47 -19.35
CA GLU A 30 -2.63 -10.85 -18.29
C GLU A 30 -1.86 -9.61 -17.79
N ALA A 31 -2.46 -8.44 -17.93
CA ALA A 31 -1.92 -7.21 -17.36
C ALA A 31 -2.46 -7.04 -15.94
N GLU A 32 -1.56 -6.74 -15.00
CA GLU A 32 -1.97 -6.27 -13.68
C GLU A 32 -2.63 -4.89 -13.85
N SER A 33 -3.86 -4.75 -13.34
CA SER A 33 -4.65 -3.53 -13.47
C SER A 33 -5.11 -2.95 -12.11
N SER A 34 -4.57 -3.39 -10.98
CA SER A 34 -4.87 -2.82 -9.66
C SER A 34 -4.40 -1.37 -9.60
N ALA A 35 -5.29 -0.48 -9.14
CA ALA A 35 -4.98 0.92 -8.93
C ALA A 35 -4.14 1.20 -7.66
N ARG A 36 -3.69 0.18 -6.94
CA ARG A 36 -2.87 0.31 -5.73
C ARG A 36 -1.95 -0.88 -5.54
N ASP A 37 -0.83 -0.63 -4.87
CA ASP A 37 0.14 -1.62 -4.44
C ASP A 37 0.58 -1.41 -2.99
N TYR A 38 1.38 -2.36 -2.50
CA TYR A 38 2.01 -2.32 -1.19
C TYR A 38 3.48 -1.91 -1.36
N THR A 39 3.88 -0.87 -0.63
CA THR A 39 5.28 -0.46 -0.53
C THR A 39 5.83 -0.89 0.83
N PRO A 40 6.78 -1.85 0.88
CA PRO A 40 7.45 -2.24 2.11
C PRO A 40 8.12 -1.06 2.83
N PRO A 41 8.14 -1.03 4.18
CA PRO A 41 8.64 0.09 4.97
C PRO A 41 10.14 0.37 4.74
N GLN A 42 10.92 -0.63 4.33
CA GLN A 42 12.33 -0.46 4.00
C GLN A 42 12.60 0.50 2.83
N TYR A 43 11.59 0.79 2.00
CA TYR A 43 11.66 1.76 0.92
C TYR A 43 11.15 3.16 1.31
N LEU A 44 10.67 3.33 2.55
CA LEU A 44 10.15 4.60 3.06
C LEU A 44 11.11 5.15 4.12
N THR A 45 11.62 6.36 3.90
CA THR A 45 12.54 6.99 4.87
C THR A 45 11.78 7.77 5.94
N LEU A 46 10.89 8.67 5.52
CA LEU A 46 10.13 9.55 6.41
C LEU A 46 8.70 9.68 5.89
N LEU A 47 7.75 9.77 6.82
CA LEU A 47 6.33 10.03 6.59
C LEU A 47 5.95 11.37 7.23
N PHE A 48 5.26 12.21 6.46
CA PHE A 48 4.79 13.51 6.93
C PHE A 48 3.32 13.37 7.34
N THR A 49 3.04 13.60 8.62
CA THR A 49 1.70 13.51 9.19
C THR A 49 1.40 14.75 10.04
N ASP A 50 0.18 14.84 10.54
CA ASP A 50 -0.25 15.85 11.52
C ASP A 50 0.43 15.69 12.89
N LEU A 51 0.97 14.51 13.20
CA LEU A 51 1.80 14.25 14.38
C LEU A 51 3.28 14.65 14.19
N GLY A 52 3.65 15.08 12.98
CA GLY A 52 5.00 15.49 12.61
C GLY A 52 5.65 14.59 11.56
N VAL A 53 6.98 14.59 11.53
CA VAL A 53 7.77 13.76 10.61
C VAL A 53 8.16 12.47 11.34
N LEU A 54 7.69 11.33 10.84
CA LEU A 54 7.84 10.02 11.50
C LEU A 54 8.63 9.04 10.63
N THR A 55 9.39 8.14 11.25
CA THR A 55 9.92 6.96 10.56
C THR A 55 8.85 5.87 10.48
N PRO A 56 8.95 4.88 9.56
CA PRO A 56 8.01 3.77 9.50
C PRO A 56 7.90 2.97 10.80
N SER A 57 8.98 2.87 11.58
CA SER A 57 8.96 2.20 12.89
C SER A 57 8.08 2.95 13.90
N VAL A 58 8.20 4.28 13.97
CA VAL A 58 7.39 5.11 14.88
C VAL A 58 5.90 5.05 14.48
N VAL A 59 5.59 5.00 13.19
CA VAL A 59 4.19 4.79 12.74
C VAL A 59 3.62 3.46 13.25
N SER A 60 4.45 2.43 13.39
CA SER A 60 4.01 1.14 13.95
C SER A 60 3.65 1.25 15.44
N ASP A 61 4.46 1.98 16.21
CA ASP A 61 4.20 2.24 17.63
C ASP A 61 2.92 3.07 17.82
N GLU A 62 2.74 4.14 17.03
CA GLU A 62 1.52 4.98 17.03
C GLU A 62 0.27 4.16 16.67
N LEU A 63 0.37 3.27 15.67
CA LEU A 63 -0.71 2.36 15.29
C LEU A 63 -1.11 1.41 16.43
N ILE A 64 -0.12 0.85 17.14
CA ILE A 64 -0.36 -0.04 18.28
C ILE A 64 -1.07 0.72 19.39
N GLN A 65 -0.58 1.90 19.75
CA GLN A 65 -1.15 2.75 20.80
C GLN A 65 -2.59 3.22 20.50
N LEU A 66 -2.93 3.43 19.23
CA LEU A 66 -4.28 3.86 18.83
C LEU A 66 -5.32 2.74 18.89
N TYR A 67 -4.89 1.47 18.82
CA TYR A 67 -5.80 0.33 18.63
C TYR A 67 -5.75 -0.73 19.74
N LEU A 68 -4.86 -0.58 20.73
CA LEU A 68 -4.78 -1.40 21.95
C LEU A 68 -4.87 -0.49 23.19
#